data_AF-A0A942C7V3-F1
#
_entry.id   AF-A0A942C7V3-F1
#
_cell.length_a   1.000
_cell.length_b   1.000
_cell.length_c   1.000
_cell.angle_alpha   90.00
_cell.angle_beta   90.00
_cell.angle_gamma   90.00
#
_symmetry.space_group_name_H-M   'P 1'
#
loop_
_entity.id
_entity.type
_entity.pdbx_description
1 polymer ?
#
loop_
_entity_poly.entity_id
_entity_poly.type
_entity_poly.pdbx_seq_one_letter_code
_entity_poly.pdbx_strand_id
1 'polypeptide(L)'
;MAPRPVLFSCAVEDTWSNPAGQFAMLQAASKVYQFLGVEGLQATQMPEPGKPIKSRIGFFYRNGKHSTIAEDWHAFLEFADQQLKAPASVQYRER
;
A
#
# COMPACT_ATOMS: atom_id res chain seq x y z
N MET A 1 -9.27 5.05 -1.40
CA MET A 1 -9.08 4.98 0.07
C MET A 1 -10.16 4.07 0.64
N ALA A 2 -10.52 4.12 1.92
CA ALA A 2 -11.37 3.10 2.53
C ALA A 2 -12.71 2.89 1.80
N PRO A 3 -13.18 1.64 1.59
CA PRO A 3 -12.53 0.36 1.93
C PRO A 3 -11.64 -0.20 0.81
N ARG A 4 -11.35 0.57 -0.25
CA ARG A 4 -10.51 0.16 -1.38
C ARG A 4 -9.02 0.09 -0.97
N PRO A 5 -8.24 -0.82 -1.55
CA PRO A 5 -6.82 -0.95 -1.24
C PRO A 5 -6.05 0.32 -1.64
N VAL A 6 -5.01 0.66 -0.87
CA VAL A 6 -4.10 1.78 -1.14
C VAL A 6 -2.68 1.40 -0.73
N LEU A 7 -1.68 1.75 -1.54
CA LEU A 7 -0.26 1.62 -1.21
C LEU A 7 0.38 3.00 -1.21
N PHE A 8 1.08 3.36 -0.13
CA PHE A 8 1.98 4.52 -0.10
C PHE A 8 3.40 4.06 -0.43
N SER A 9 4.12 4.88 -1.20
CA SER A 9 5.56 4.73 -1.41
C SER A 9 6.32 6.01 -1.04
N CYS A 10 7.49 5.86 -0.41
CA CYS A 10 8.44 6.95 -0.18
C CYS A 10 9.89 6.43 -0.11
N ALA A 11 10.84 7.31 0.17
CA ALA A 11 12.25 6.94 0.28
C ALA A 11 12.86 7.39 1.62
N VAL A 12 13.88 6.67 2.09
CA VAL A 12 14.52 6.91 3.39
C VAL A 12 15.12 8.32 3.50
N GLU A 13 15.77 8.83 2.44
CA GLU A 13 16.35 10.18 2.44
C GLU A 13 15.33 11.26 2.03
N ASP A 14 14.09 10.90 1.70
CA ASP A 14 13.01 11.85 1.40
C ASP A 14 12.39 12.40 2.68
N THR A 15 13.22 13.00 3.54
CA THR A 15 12.82 13.47 4.87
C THR A 15 11.79 14.59 4.83
N TRP A 16 11.75 15.37 3.74
CA TRP A 16 10.73 16.39 3.53
C TRP A 16 9.32 15.80 3.40
N SER A 17 9.19 14.59 2.85
CA SER A 17 7.92 13.86 2.80
C SER A 17 7.49 13.24 4.13
N ASN A 18 8.36 13.29 5.15
CA ASN A 18 8.18 12.68 6.47
C ASN A 18 7.75 11.19 6.42
N PRO A 19 8.65 10.26 6.02
CA PRO A 19 8.33 8.83 5.89
C PRO A 19 7.72 8.21 7.15
N ALA A 20 8.26 8.53 8.33
CA ALA A 20 7.74 8.05 9.60
C ALA A 20 6.34 8.61 9.89
N GLY A 21 6.08 9.88 9.57
CA GLY A 21 4.77 10.49 9.69
C GLY A 21 3.74 9.88 8.73
N GLN A 22 4.14 9.52 7.51
CA GLN A 22 3.29 8.77 6.60
C GLN A 22 2.89 7.42 7.21
N PHE A 23 3.85 6.66 7.74
CA PHE A 23 3.56 5.38 8.41
C PHE A 23 2.60 5.54 9.59
N ALA A 24 2.83 6.52 10.47
CA ALA A 24 1.96 6.81 11.61
C ALA A 24 0.54 7.25 11.17
N MET A 25 0.44 8.03 10.10
CA MET A 25 -0.85 8.42 9.50
C MET A 25 -1.62 7.21 8.98
N LEU A 26 -0.95 6.25 8.34
CA LEU A 26 -1.57 5.01 7.88
C LEU A 26 -2.02 4.11 9.05
N GLN A 27 -1.27 4.07 10.14
CA GLN A 27 -1.71 3.41 11.38
C GLN A 27 -3.00 4.04 11.90
N ALA A 28 -3.08 5.37 11.96
CA ALA A 28 -4.30 6.06 12.38
C ALA A 28 -5.49 5.80 11.44
N ALA A 29 -5.25 5.77 10.12
CA ALA A 29 -6.27 5.47 9.10
C ALA A 29 -6.86 4.05 9.22
N SER A 30 -6.12 3.11 9.82
CA SER A 30 -6.56 1.72 10.01
C SER A 30 -7.90 1.61 10.74
N LYS A 31 -8.22 2.54 11.65
CA LYS A 31 -9.50 2.57 12.38
C LYS A 31 -10.71 2.67 11.44
N VAL A 32 -10.61 3.44 10.36
CA VAL A 32 -11.71 3.60 9.39
C VAL A 32 -11.85 2.37 8.51
N TYR A 33 -10.74 1.74 8.12
CA TYR A 33 -10.78 0.48 7.36
C TYR A 33 -11.42 -0.63 8.18
N GLN A 34 -11.02 -0.78 9.44
CA GLN A 34 -11.59 -1.74 10.40
C GLN A 34 -13.08 -1.48 10.64
N PHE A 35 -13.49 -0.21 10.79
CA PHE A 35 -14.90 0.17 10.92
C PHE A 35 -15.73 -0.28 9.71
N LEU A 36 -15.16 -0.24 8.50
CA LEU A 36 -15.81 -0.69 7.27
C LEU A 36 -15.65 -2.19 7.00
N GLY A 37 -15.14 -2.96 7.97
CA GLY A 37 -15.06 -4.43 7.88
C GLY A 37 -13.91 -4.98 7.04
N VAL A 38 -12.91 -4.17 6.71
CA VAL A 38 -11.68 -4.61 6.02
C VAL A 38 -10.45 -4.41 6.90
N GLU A 39 -9.38 -5.14 6.64
CA GLU A 39 -8.12 -4.95 7.36
C GLU A 39 -7.54 -3.54 7.13
N GLY A 40 -6.87 -2.99 8.13
CA GLY A 40 -6.12 -1.73 8.02
C GLY A 40 -4.66 -1.96 7.60
N LEU A 41 -3.74 -1.18 8.17
CA LEU A 41 -2.31 -1.44 8.07
C LEU A 41 -1.93 -2.56 9.04
N GLN A 42 -1.42 -3.68 8.51
CA GLN A 42 -1.02 -4.86 9.30
C GLN A 42 0.45 -4.74 9.76
N ALA A 43 0.80 -3.64 10.41
CA ALA A 43 2.11 -3.43 10.99
C ALA A 43 2.07 -2.45 12.18
N THR A 44 2.75 -2.80 13.26
CA THR A 44 2.92 -1.95 14.45
C THR A 44 4.19 -1.12 14.40
N GLN A 45 5.18 -1.56 13.63
CA GLN A 45 6.47 -0.90 13.44
C GLN A 45 6.78 -0.70 11.96
N MET A 46 7.60 0.30 11.64
CA MET A 46 8.04 0.57 10.28
C MET A 46 8.76 -0.68 9.73
N PRO A 47 8.51 -1.10 8.48
CA PRO A 47 9.20 -2.26 7.91
C PRO A 47 10.67 -1.93 7.67
N GLU A 48 11.49 -2.90 7.28
CA GLU A 48 12.81 -2.60 6.73
C GLU A 48 12.68 -1.96 5.34
N PRO A 49 13.58 -1.05 4.91
CA PRO A 49 13.56 -0.52 3.56
C PRO A 49 13.59 -1.65 2.52
N GLY A 50 12.78 -1.51 1.47
CA GLY A 50 12.61 -2.52 0.42
C GLY A 50 11.64 -3.65 0.78
N LYS A 51 11.10 -3.70 2.00
CA LYS A 51 10.10 -4.71 2.40
C LYS A 51 8.68 -4.12 2.47
N PRO A 52 7.83 -4.37 1.46
CA PRO A 52 6.47 -3.81 1.44
C PRO A 52 5.55 -4.49 2.46
N ILE A 53 4.70 -3.70 3.11
CA ILE A 53 3.49 -4.16 3.79
C ILE A 53 2.37 -4.17 2.75
N LYS A 54 1.74 -5.33 2.53
CA LYS A 54 0.75 -5.55 1.46
C LYS A 54 -0.68 -5.81 1.96
N SER A 55 -1.04 -5.37 3.17
CA SER A 55 -2.43 -5.35 3.66
C SER A 55 -3.29 -4.34 2.89
N ARG A 56 -4.60 -4.26 3.16
CA ARG A 56 -5.50 -3.29 2.48
C ARG A 56 -4.96 -1.85 2.48
N ILE A 57 -4.40 -1.42 3.60
CA ILE A 57 -3.48 -0.29 3.63
C ILE A 57 -2.08 -0.87 3.51
N GLY A 58 -1.39 -0.57 2.42
CA GLY A 58 -0.02 -0.95 2.18
C GLY A 58 0.94 0.21 2.41
N PHE A 59 2.19 -0.12 2.72
CA PHE A 59 3.29 0.82 2.83
C PHE A 59 4.56 0.18 2.28
N PHE A 60 5.20 0.88 1.35
CA PHE A 60 6.51 0.54 0.83
C PHE A 60 7.40 1.77 1.02
N TYR A 61 8.65 1.54 1.38
CA TYR A 61 9.64 2.60 1.35
C TYR A 61 11.00 1.96 1.09
N ARG A 62 11.87 2.70 0.40
CA ARG A 62 13.14 2.18 -0.09
C ARG A 62 14.29 3.12 0.24
N ASN A 63 15.51 2.61 0.13
CA ASN A 63 16.70 3.46 0.24
C ASN A 63 16.76 4.50 -0.90
N GLY A 64 17.50 5.58 -0.66
CA GLY A 64 17.71 6.65 -1.62
C GLY A 64 16.82 7.88 -1.39
N LYS A 65 16.85 8.77 -2.39
CA LYS A 65 16.21 10.10 -2.37
C LYS A 65 14.81 10.10 -2.98
N HIS A 66 14.17 11.27 -2.89
CA HIS A 66 12.88 11.56 -3.52
C HIS A 66 12.89 11.25 -5.02
N SER A 67 12.16 10.22 -5.41
CA SER A 67 11.92 9.81 -6.79
C SER A 67 10.90 8.68 -6.81
N THR A 68 10.40 8.32 -7.99
CA THR A 68 9.69 7.07 -8.23
C THR A 68 10.49 6.28 -9.26
N ILE A 69 11.05 5.15 -8.84
CA ILE A 69 11.95 4.31 -9.65
C ILE A 69 11.34 2.93 -9.88
N ALA A 70 12.08 2.06 -10.58
CA ALA A 70 11.63 0.71 -10.93
C ALA A 70 11.20 -0.12 -9.70
N GLU A 71 11.89 0.02 -8.56
CA GLU A 71 11.53 -0.65 -7.31
C GLU A 71 10.13 -0.25 -6.80
N ASP A 72 9.78 1.03 -6.89
CA ASP A 72 8.44 1.52 -6.53
C ASP A 72 7.38 0.90 -7.43
N TRP A 73 7.62 0.92 -8.74
CA TRP A 73 6.73 0.31 -9.73
C TRP A 73 6.55 -1.19 -9.51
N HIS A 74 7.62 -1.90 -9.15
CA HIS A 74 7.52 -3.31 -8.81
C HIS A 74 6.61 -3.53 -7.59
N ALA A 75 6.80 -2.74 -6.51
CA ALA A 75 5.94 -2.80 -5.33
C ALA A 75 4.47 -2.47 -5.65
N PHE A 76 4.21 -1.47 -6.52
CA PHE A 76 2.87 -1.13 -6.96
C PHE A 76 2.20 -2.26 -7.75
N LEU A 77 2.91 -2.87 -8.69
CA LEU A 77 2.39 -3.95 -9.52
C LEU A 77 2.12 -5.21 -8.69
N GLU A 78 3.03 -5.61 -7.82
CA GLU A 78 2.81 -6.77 -6.93
C GLU A 78 1.62 -6.53 -5.98
N PHE A 79 1.47 -5.30 -5.47
CA PHE A 79 0.32 -4.94 -4.64
C PHE A 79 -0.99 -4.98 -5.42
N ALA A 80 -0.98 -4.48 -6.66
CA ALA A 80 -2.13 -4.53 -7.55
C ALA A 80 -2.54 -5.98 -7.87
N ASP A 81 -1.59 -6.85 -8.22
CA ASP A 81 -1.85 -8.26 -8.48
C ASP A 81 -2.50 -8.96 -7.27
N GLN A 82 -2.03 -8.65 -6.06
CA GLN A 82 -2.59 -9.19 -4.83
C GLN A 82 -4.01 -8.67 -4.54
N GLN A 83 -4.25 -7.37 -4.74
CA GLN A 83 -5.44 -6.67 -4.25
C GLN A 83 -6.56 -6.54 -5.29
N LEU A 84 -6.23 -6.59 -6.57
CA LEU A 84 -7.14 -6.33 -7.69
C LEU A 84 -7.46 -7.58 -8.52
N LYS A 85 -7.29 -8.80 -7.95
CA LYS A 85 -7.60 -10.07 -8.62
C LYS A 85 -8.83 -9.93 -9.52
N ALA A 86 -8.68 -10.37 -10.77
CA ALA A 86 -9.65 -10.14 -11.83
C ALA A 86 -11.08 -10.39 -11.33
N PRO A 87 -12.07 -9.57 -11.74
CA PRO A 87 -13.46 -9.91 -11.49
C PRO A 87 -13.70 -11.34 -11.97
N ALA A 88 -14.40 -12.15 -11.17
CA ALA A 88 -14.82 -13.49 -11.59
C ALA A 88 -15.31 -13.39 -13.03
N SER A 89 -14.70 -14.20 -13.92
CA SER A 89 -14.89 -14.14 -15.38
C SER A 89 -16.33 -13.79 -15.71
N VAL A 90 -16.55 -12.59 -16.27
CA VAL A 90 -17.86 -12.20 -16.77
C VAL A 90 -18.18 -13.20 -17.89
N GLN A 91 -19.02 -14.19 -17.59
CA GLN A 91 -19.54 -15.07 -18.63
C GLN A 91 -20.45 -14.21 -19.50
N TYR A 92 -19.94 -13.81 -20.66
CA TYR A 92 -20.76 -13.15 -21.66
C TYR A 92 -21.77 -14.19 -22.13
N ARG A 93 -23.04 -14.02 -21.75
CA ARG A 93 -24.13 -14.82 -22.34
C ARG A 93 -24.32 -14.32 -23.76
N GLU A 94 -23.90 -15.12 -24.72
CA GLU A 94 -24.28 -14.95 -26.12
C GLU A 94 -25.81 -14.91 -26.21
N ARG A 95 -26.33 -13.87 -26.87
CA ARG A 95 -27.72 -13.80 -27.33
C ARG A 95 -27.74 -14.04 -28.82
#